data_AF-A0A7C1EYR1-F1
#
_entry.id   AF-A0A7C1EYR1-F1
#
_cell.length_a   1.000
_cell.length_b   1.000
_cell.length_c   1.000
_cell.angle_alpha   90.00
_cell.angle_beta   90.00
_cell.angle_gamma   90.00
#
_symmetry.space_group_name_H-M   'P 1'
#
loop_
_entity.id
_entity.type
_entity.pdbx_description
1 polymer ?
#
loop_
_entity_poly.entity_id
_entity_poly.type
_entity_poly.pdbx_seq_one_letter_code
_entity_poly.pdbx_strand_id
1 'polypeptide(L)'
;LKRNILDREFEEIHPIYEKYLKEGKKIDKKIFVTAYEISPLWHLKIQEAFQRFTENAVSKTINLPETANVDTVKEIFLTAIEANLKGVTIYRDKSRPKQTLNFCNINPEKEC
;
A
#
# COMPACT_ATOMS: atom_id res chain seq x y z
N LEU A 1 -10.97 8.78 9.21
CA LEU A 1 -9.81 7.90 9.49
C LEU A 1 -9.00 8.61 10.57
N LYS A 2 -8.76 7.98 11.71
CA LYS A 2 -7.99 8.64 12.79
C LYS A 2 -6.51 8.55 12.48
N ARG A 3 -5.83 9.70 12.44
CA ARG A 3 -4.39 9.84 12.16
C ARG A 3 -3.72 10.42 13.40
N ASN A 4 -2.67 9.76 13.87
CA ASN A 4 -1.81 10.32 14.90
C ASN A 4 -0.69 11.12 14.22
N ILE A 5 -0.63 12.42 14.49
CA ILE A 5 0.45 13.31 14.04
C ILE A 5 1.07 13.90 15.30
N LEU A 6 2.30 13.47 15.60
CA LEU A 6 2.97 13.76 16.87
C LEU A 6 2.10 13.27 18.06
N ASP A 7 1.81 14.16 19.03
CA ASP A 7 1.05 13.83 20.24
C ASP A 7 -0.45 14.10 20.09
N ARG A 8 -0.96 14.27 18.86
CA ARG A 8 -2.35 14.64 18.61
C ARG A 8 -3.03 13.67 17.64
N GLU A 9 -4.23 13.27 18.00
CA GLU A 9 -5.12 12.47 17.15
C GLU A 9 -6.01 13.41 16.32
N PHE A 10 -5.97 13.25 15.01
CA PHE A 10 -6.81 13.97 14.06
C PHE A 10 -7.73 12.99 13.37
N GLU A 11 -9.04 13.20 13.46
CA GLU A 11 -9.98 12.51 12.60
C GLU A 11 -10.17 13.30 11.31
N GLU A 12 -9.62 12.78 10.22
CA GLU A 12 -9.78 13.39 8.92
C GLU A 12 -10.78 12.56 8.10
N ILE A 13 -11.84 13.25 7.64
CA ILE A 13 -12.83 12.69 6.74
C ILE A 13 -12.93 13.65 5.54
N HIS A 14 -12.75 13.11 4.33
CA HIS A 14 -12.88 13.90 3.13
C HIS A 14 -14.32 14.46 3.00
N PRO A 15 -14.53 15.76 2.73
CA PRO A 15 -15.86 16.37 2.73
C PRO A 15 -16.88 15.67 1.83
N ILE A 16 -16.43 15.17 0.66
CA ILE A 16 -17.30 14.40 -0.25
C ILE A 16 -17.76 13.08 0.38
N TYR A 17 -16.86 12.40 1.08
CA TYR A 17 -17.18 11.13 1.74
C TYR A 17 -18.14 11.35 2.90
N GLU A 18 -17.94 12.41 3.69
CA GLU A 18 -18.85 12.81 4.77
C GLU A 18 -20.26 13.12 4.22
N LYS A 19 -20.34 13.87 3.11
CA LYS A 19 -21.60 14.15 2.41
C LYS A 19 -22.31 12.87 1.98
N TYR A 20 -21.58 11.92 1.40
CA TYR A 20 -22.16 10.65 0.94
C TYR A 20 -22.73 9.81 2.09
N LEU A 21 -22.05 9.81 3.24
CA LEU A 21 -22.54 9.15 4.45
C LEU A 21 -23.83 9.81 4.96
N LYS A 22 -23.87 11.15 5.01
CA LYS A 22 -25.07 11.91 5.41
C LYS A 22 -26.27 11.65 4.48
N GLU A 23 -26.02 11.48 3.19
CA GLU A 23 -27.04 11.17 2.17
C GLU A 23 -27.45 9.69 2.14
N GLY A 24 -26.88 8.83 2.99
CA GLY A 24 -27.21 7.40 3.04
C GLY A 24 -26.79 6.61 1.80
N LYS A 25 -25.87 7.14 0.98
CA LYS A 25 -25.40 6.46 -0.23
C LYS A 25 -24.55 5.25 0.13
N LYS A 26 -24.88 4.10 -0.45
CA LYS A 26 -24.03 2.90 -0.33
C LYS A 26 -22.76 3.08 -1.17
N ILE A 27 -21.61 2.95 -0.54
CA ILE A 27 -20.31 2.95 -1.23
C ILE A 27 -19.75 1.52 -1.20
N ASP A 28 -19.39 1.00 -2.37
CA ASP A 28 -18.71 -0.29 -2.44
C ASP A 28 -17.31 -0.18 -1.82
N LYS A 29 -17.05 -1.00 -0.80
CA LYS A 29 -15.75 -1.04 -0.12
C LYS A 29 -14.61 -1.40 -1.07
N LYS A 30 -14.89 -2.08 -2.18
CA LYS A 30 -13.90 -2.40 -3.22
C LYS A 30 -13.30 -1.18 -3.90
N ILE A 31 -13.94 0.00 -3.79
CA ILE A 31 -13.43 1.25 -4.37
C ILE A 31 -12.27 1.81 -3.53
N PHE A 32 -12.31 1.63 -2.20
CA PHE A 32 -11.36 2.22 -1.27
C PHE A 32 -10.38 1.18 -0.71
N VAL A 33 -9.78 0.40 -1.61
CA VAL A 33 -8.72 -0.55 -1.24
C VAL A 33 -7.44 0.18 -0.86
N THR A 34 -6.76 -0.35 0.14
CA THR A 34 -5.45 0.08 0.61
C THR A 34 -4.33 -0.67 -0.11
N ALA A 35 -3.10 -0.18 0.03
CA ALA A 35 -1.94 -0.83 -0.59
C ALA A 35 -1.74 -2.29 -0.16
N TYR A 36 -2.15 -2.66 1.05
CA TYR A 36 -2.02 -4.02 1.56
C TYR A 36 -3.12 -4.98 1.09
N GLU A 37 -4.26 -4.45 0.66
CA GLU A 37 -5.36 -5.24 0.08
C GLU A 37 -5.11 -5.56 -1.41
N ILE A 38 -4.10 -4.92 -2.02
CA ILE A 38 -3.67 -5.16 -3.39
C ILE A 38 -2.55 -6.20 -3.38
N SER A 39 -2.71 -7.27 -4.16
CA SER A 39 -1.70 -8.33 -4.22
C SER A 39 -0.35 -7.82 -4.77
N PRO A 40 0.80 -8.43 -4.38
CA PRO A 40 2.12 -8.00 -4.82
C PRO A 40 2.29 -7.92 -6.34
N LEU A 41 1.82 -8.96 -7.06
CA LEU A 41 1.86 -8.97 -8.52
C LEU A 41 0.97 -7.88 -9.12
N TRP A 42 -0.11 -7.48 -8.44
CA TRP A 42 -0.95 -6.41 -8.96
C TRP A 42 -0.28 -5.04 -8.86
N HIS A 43 0.49 -4.80 -7.78
CA HIS A 43 1.37 -3.63 -7.71
C HIS A 43 2.38 -3.59 -8.86
N LEU A 44 2.93 -4.75 -9.25
CA LEU A 44 3.92 -4.85 -10.30
C LEU A 44 3.36 -4.49 -11.67
N LYS A 45 2.17 -5.00 -12.02
CA LYS A 45 1.53 -4.65 -13.31
C LYS A 45 1.14 -3.17 -13.38
N ILE A 46 0.82 -2.53 -12.25
CA ILE A 46 0.66 -1.07 -12.21
C ILE A 46 1.97 -0.40 -12.62
N GLN A 47 3.10 -0.81 -12.03
CA GLN A 47 4.41 -0.27 -12.38
C GLN A 47 4.73 -0.51 -13.88
N GLU A 48 4.45 -1.70 -14.40
CA GLU A 48 4.59 -2.04 -15.82
C GLU A 48 3.77 -1.13 -16.72
N ALA A 49 2.50 -0.90 -16.38
CA ALA A 49 1.61 -0.05 -17.17
C ALA A 49 2.19 1.37 -17.34
N PHE A 50 2.81 1.94 -16.30
CA PHE A 50 3.47 3.25 -16.37
C PHE A 50 4.85 3.18 -17.03
N GLN A 51 5.62 2.10 -16.83
CA GLN A 51 6.96 1.95 -17.40
C GLN A 51 6.94 1.95 -18.93
N ARG A 52 5.87 1.42 -19.54
CA ARG A 52 5.65 1.44 -21.01
C ARG A 52 5.70 2.84 -21.63
N PHE A 53 5.39 3.88 -20.87
CA PHE A 53 5.35 5.26 -21.33
C PHE A 53 6.38 6.14 -20.61
N THR A 54 7.35 5.54 -19.92
CA THR A 54 8.38 6.25 -19.16
C THR A 54 9.76 5.87 -19.66
N GLU A 55 10.50 6.85 -20.19
CA GLU A 55 11.88 6.63 -20.66
C GLU A 55 12.87 6.46 -19.50
N ASN A 56 12.61 7.08 -18.36
CA ASN A 56 13.34 6.77 -17.13
C ASN A 56 12.72 5.57 -16.40
N ALA A 57 13.12 5.32 -15.15
CA ALA A 57 12.51 4.30 -14.30
C ALA A 57 11.29 4.81 -13.54
N VAL A 58 10.31 3.94 -13.29
CA VAL A 58 9.17 4.23 -12.42
C VAL A 58 9.51 3.89 -10.96
N SER A 59 9.46 4.89 -10.07
CA SER A 59 9.67 4.70 -8.63
C SER A 59 8.37 4.28 -7.96
N LYS A 60 8.18 2.96 -7.76
CA LYS A 60 6.99 2.39 -7.09
C LYS A 60 7.39 1.28 -6.13
N THR A 61 6.86 1.33 -4.91
CA THR A 61 7.03 0.27 -3.90
C THR A 61 5.99 -0.83 -4.08
N ILE A 62 6.44 -2.07 -4.19
CA ILE A 62 5.64 -3.29 -4.08
C ILE A 62 5.52 -3.66 -2.59
N ASN A 63 4.34 -3.46 -2.01
CA ASN A 63 4.11 -3.76 -0.59
C ASN A 63 3.77 -5.24 -0.41
N LEU A 64 4.43 -5.90 0.54
CA LEU A 64 4.22 -7.29 0.89
C LEU A 64 3.68 -7.41 2.33
N PRO A 65 2.81 -8.39 2.60
CA PRO A 65 2.42 -8.71 3.98
C PRO A 65 3.63 -9.24 4.78
N GLU A 66 3.55 -9.19 6.11
CA GLU A 66 4.59 -9.71 7.00
C GLU A 66 4.88 -11.20 6.75
N THR A 67 3.86 -11.95 6.34
CA THR A 67 3.91 -13.39 6.05
C THR A 67 4.58 -13.73 4.71
N ALA A 68 4.93 -12.74 3.90
CA ALA A 68 5.60 -12.98 2.62
C ALA A 68 6.99 -13.59 2.82
N ASN A 69 7.23 -14.68 2.08
CA ASN A 69 8.46 -15.45 2.14
C ASN A 69 9.43 -15.08 0.99
N VAL A 70 10.60 -15.72 1.00
CA VAL A 70 11.65 -15.50 0.00
C VAL A 70 11.18 -15.88 -1.42
N ASP A 71 10.33 -16.89 -1.56
CA ASP A 71 9.83 -17.32 -2.86
C ASP A 71 8.92 -16.27 -3.50
N THR A 72 8.07 -15.60 -2.71
CA THR A 72 7.28 -14.46 -3.18
C THR A 72 8.18 -13.32 -3.70
N VAL A 73 9.27 -13.03 -3.00
CA VAL A 73 10.23 -12.00 -3.42
C VAL A 73 10.91 -12.40 -4.72
N LYS A 74 11.32 -13.68 -4.84
CA LYS A 74 11.91 -14.24 -6.05
C LYS A 74 10.97 -14.14 -7.24
N GLU A 75 9.70 -14.50 -7.08
CA GLU A 75 8.68 -14.40 -8.11
C GLU A 75 8.51 -12.96 -8.62
N ILE A 76 8.50 -11.98 -7.72
CA ILE A 76 8.41 -10.56 -8.08
C ILE A 76 9.60 -10.13 -8.96
N PHE A 77 10.83 -10.51 -8.58
CA PHE A 77 12.01 -10.17 -9.38
C PHE A 77 12.00 -10.84 -10.76
N LEU A 78 11.62 -12.11 -10.85
CA LEU A 78 11.51 -12.83 -12.12
C LEU A 78 10.45 -12.20 -13.03
N THR A 79 9.27 -11.93 -12.48
CA THR A 79 8.17 -11.28 -13.22
C THR A 79 8.55 -9.88 -13.69
N ALA A 80 9.33 -9.13 -12.90
CA ALA A 80 9.79 -7.79 -13.27
C ALA A 80 10.78 -7.81 -14.44
N ILE A 81 11.64 -8.83 -14.51
CA ILE A 81 12.55 -9.05 -15.63
C ILE A 81 11.74 -9.37 -16.89
N GLU A 82 10.77 -10.29 -16.79
CA GLU A 82 9.88 -10.65 -17.90
C GLU A 82 9.08 -9.44 -18.42
N ALA A 83 8.66 -8.55 -17.51
CA ALA A 83 7.96 -7.30 -17.83
C ALA A 83 8.88 -6.15 -18.29
N ASN A 84 10.18 -6.39 -18.44
CA ASN A 84 11.19 -5.41 -18.85
C ASN A 84 11.20 -4.12 -17.99
N LEU A 85 11.02 -4.27 -16.67
CA LEU A 85 11.06 -3.14 -15.73
C LEU A 85 12.50 -2.72 -15.44
N LYS A 86 12.75 -1.41 -15.40
CA LYS A 86 14.08 -0.83 -15.16
C LYS A 86 14.53 -0.92 -13.70
N GLY A 87 13.65 -1.26 -12.78
CA GLY A 87 13.93 -1.44 -11.37
C GLY A 87 12.69 -1.82 -10.59
N VAL A 88 12.87 -2.35 -9.38
CA VAL A 88 11.78 -2.71 -8.46
C VAL A 88 12.19 -2.34 -7.05
N THR A 89 11.25 -1.84 -6.26
CA THR A 89 11.43 -1.61 -4.83
C THR A 89 10.39 -2.40 -4.06
N ILE A 90 10.82 -3.20 -3.08
CA ILE A 90 9.95 -4.03 -2.26
C ILE A 90 9.97 -3.50 -0.83
N TYR A 91 8.78 -3.45 -0.20
CA TYR A 91 8.66 -3.22 1.23
C TYR A 91 7.82 -4.33 1.84
N ARG A 92 8.41 -5.13 2.73
CA ARG A 92 7.68 -6.14 3.50
C ARG A 92 7.25 -5.54 4.83
N ASP A 93 5.98 -5.73 5.17
CA ASP A 93 5.46 -5.28 6.46
C ASP A 93 6.27 -5.89 7.61
N LYS A 94 6.43 -5.13 8.68
CA LYS A 94 7.33 -5.41 9.82
C LYS A 94 8.79 -5.76 9.48
N SER A 95 9.30 -5.42 8.30
CA SER A 95 10.72 -5.63 7.99
C SER A 95 11.67 -4.66 8.70
N ARG A 96 11.14 -3.63 9.37
CA ARG A 96 11.91 -2.66 10.18
C ARG A 96 11.23 -2.48 11.54
N PRO A 97 11.99 -2.29 12.64
CA PRO A 97 11.43 -2.19 13.99
C PRO A 97 10.64 -0.90 14.24
N LYS A 98 10.92 0.19 13.50
CA LYS A 98 10.14 1.43 13.54
C LYS A 98 9.65 1.74 12.12
N GLN A 99 8.36 1.52 11.88
CA GLN A 99 7.74 1.79 10.59
C GLN A 99 6.87 3.04 10.70
N THR A 100 6.94 3.91 9.70
CA THR A 100 6.10 5.11 9.61
C THR A 100 4.67 4.75 9.18
N LEU A 101 4.53 3.69 8.40
CA LEU A 101 3.26 3.11 7.99
C LEU A 101 3.01 1.88 8.86
N ASN A 102 1.99 1.96 9.72
CA ASN A 102 1.52 0.82 10.49
C ASN A 102 0.04 0.62 10.15
N PHE A 103 -0.41 -0.64 10.12
CA PHE A 103 -1.81 -0.92 10.32
C PHE A 103 -2.16 -0.38 11.71
N CYS A 104 -2.88 0.73 11.80
CA CYS A 104 -3.27 1.25 13.11
C CYS A 104 -4.17 0.24 13.82
N ASN A 105 -3.60 -0.55 14.73
CA ASN A 105 -4.25 -0.79 16.00
C ASN A 105 -4.13 0.51 16.81
N ILE A 106 -5.26 0.99 17.30
CA ILE A 106 -5.46 2.29 17.96
C ILE A 106 -4.81 2.34 19.37
N ASN A 107 -3.90 1.43 19.70
CA ASN A 107 -3.28 1.35 21.02
C ASN A 107 -1.76 1.14 20.94
N PRO A 108 -0.94 2.17 21.20
CA PRO A 108 0.52 2.05 21.28
C PRO A 108 1.02 1.31 22.54
N GLU A 109 0.14 0.99 23.50
CA GLU A 109 0.50 0.23 24.72
C GLU A 109 0.48 -1.30 24.54
N LYS A 110 0.03 -1.81 23.40
CA LYS A 110 0.28 -3.21 23.03
C LYS A 110 1.32 -3.22 21.92
N GLU A 111 2.46 -3.81 22.23
CA GLU A 111 3.56 -4.05 21.30
C GLU A 111 3.03 -4.56 19.95
N CYS A 112 3.59 -4.01 18.87
CA CYS A 112 3.37 -4.45 17.51
C CYS A 112 4.44 -5.46 17.09
#